data_AF-A0A7J9WAT2-F1
#
_entry.id   AF-A0A7J9WAT2-F1
#
_cell.length_a   1.000
_cell.length_b   1.000
_cell.length_c   1.000
_cell.angle_alpha   90.00
_cell.angle_beta   90.00
_cell.angle_gamma   90.00
#
_symmetry.space_group_name_H-M   'P 1'
#
loop_
_entity.id
_entity.type
_entity.pdbx_description
1 polymer ?
#
loop_
_entity_poly.entity_id
_entity_poly.type
_entity_poly.pdbx_seq_one_letter_code
_entity_poly.pdbx_strand_id
1 'polypeptide(L)'
;MSRGVVMAVLGVILVAAVFVAVGLLIGDANFAGIAAIIAAVAFGASMVGLMALLLTLVGTVRELTATVERITDQTVPLLGGINETVAGVNTELARLDTIVASAQRISGTAENIAEVVHTAVANPLIKAIAFTTGTGVALRAAKKVRD
;
A
#
# COMPACT_ATOMS: atom_id res chain seq x y z
N MET A 1 -29.07 -15.67 8.92
CA MET A 1 -29.62 -16.94 8.39
C MET A 1 -30.31 -16.63 7.07
N SER A 2 -29.82 -17.17 5.95
CA SER A 2 -30.42 -16.86 4.64
C SER A 2 -31.85 -17.39 4.59
N ARG A 3 -32.74 -16.72 3.86
CA ARG A 3 -34.15 -17.13 3.73
C ARG A 3 -34.30 -18.59 3.28
N GLY A 4 -33.32 -19.11 2.52
CA GLY A 4 -33.27 -20.52 2.10
C GLY A 4 -33.09 -21.51 3.25
N VAL A 5 -32.24 -21.20 4.24
CA VAL A 5 -32.04 -22.06 5.43
C VAL A 5 -33.29 -22.09 6.29
N VAL A 6 -33.95 -20.95 6.48
CA VAL A 6 -35.22 -20.87 7.24
C VAL A 6 -36.30 -21.73 6.58
N MET A 7 -36.45 -21.64 5.26
CA MET A 7 -37.44 -22.43 4.52
C MET A 7 -37.13 -23.93 4.55
N ALA A 8 -35.85 -24.31 4.49
CA ALA A 8 -35.45 -25.72 4.62
C ALA A 8 -35.77 -26.28 6.01
N VAL A 9 -35.49 -25.53 7.08
CA VAL A 9 -35.82 -25.93 8.47
C VAL A 9 -37.34 -26.04 8.68
N LEU A 10 -38.12 -25.09 8.15
CA LEU A 10 -39.58 -25.15 8.23
C LEU A 10 -40.14 -26.35 7.45
N GLY A 11 -39.58 -26.66 6.28
CA GLY A 11 -39.96 -27.84 5.49
C GLY A 11 -39.73 -29.14 6.25
N VAL A 12 -38.60 -29.27 6.96
CA VAL A 12 -38.31 -30.42 7.84
C VAL A 12 -39.35 -30.57 8.93
N ILE A 13 -39.65 -29.49 9.65
CA ILE A 13 -40.59 -29.52 10.76
C ILE A 13 -41.98 -29.94 10.27
N LEU A 14 -42.38 -29.49 9.07
CA LEU A 14 -43.66 -29.86 8.46
C LEU A 14 -43.68 -31.34 8.04
N VAL A 15 -42.65 -31.83 7.35
CA VAL A 15 -42.56 -33.24 6.96
C VAL A 15 -42.50 -34.15 8.19
N ALA A 16 -41.77 -33.72 9.23
CA ALA A 16 -41.71 -34.39 10.51
C ALA A 16 -43.09 -34.51 11.16
N ALA A 17 -43.84 -33.41 11.23
CA ALA A 17 -45.17 -33.37 11.81
C ALA A 17 -46.16 -34.27 11.05
N VAL A 18 -46.07 -34.31 9.70
CA VAL A 18 -46.90 -35.19 8.87
C VAL A 18 -46.58 -36.66 9.16
N PHE A 19 -45.30 -37.03 9.25
CA PHE A 19 -44.90 -38.40 9.54
C PHE A 19 -45.38 -38.85 10.93
N VAL A 20 -45.29 -37.97 11.93
CA VAL A 20 -45.80 -38.23 13.28
C VAL A 20 -47.33 -38.38 13.27
N ALA A 21 -48.05 -37.48 12.60
CA ALA A 21 -49.51 -37.53 12.53
C ALA A 21 -50.02 -38.80 11.81
N VAL A 22 -49.41 -39.16 10.69
CA VAL A 22 -49.73 -40.38 9.93
C VAL A 22 -49.41 -41.62 10.76
N GLY A 23 -48.25 -41.64 11.41
CA GLY A 23 -47.84 -42.74 12.27
C GLY A 23 -48.75 -42.94 13.48
N LEU A 24 -49.28 -41.86 14.06
CA LEU A 24 -50.24 -41.91 15.16
C LEU A 24 -51.65 -42.33 14.71
N LEU A 25 -52.02 -42.03 13.45
CA LEU A 25 -53.32 -42.38 12.87
C LEU A 25 -53.40 -43.84 12.37
N ILE A 26 -52.27 -44.42 11.93
CA ILE A 26 -52.24 -45.74 11.28
C ILE A 26 -51.56 -46.82 12.14
N GLY A 27 -50.69 -46.43 13.09
CA GLY A 27 -49.90 -47.38 13.86
C GLY A 27 -50.64 -47.97 15.07
N ASP A 28 -50.50 -49.28 15.27
CA ASP A 28 -50.69 -49.87 16.59
C ASP A 28 -49.67 -49.23 17.55
N ALA A 29 -50.09 -48.84 18.76
CA ALA A 29 -49.27 -48.13 19.75
C ALA A 29 -48.16 -49.00 20.38
N ASN A 30 -47.44 -49.74 19.55
CA ASN A 30 -46.27 -50.53 19.90
C ASN A 30 -45.02 -49.64 19.92
N PHE A 31 -44.17 -49.88 20.90
CA PHE A 31 -42.91 -49.16 21.10
C PHE A 31 -42.05 -49.07 19.83
N ALA A 32 -42.01 -50.15 19.04
CA ALA A 32 -41.24 -50.19 17.79
C ALA A 32 -41.79 -49.24 16.70
N GLY A 33 -43.11 -49.04 16.62
CA GLY A 33 -43.72 -48.13 15.64
C GLY A 33 -43.40 -46.68 15.96
N ILE A 34 -43.56 -46.29 17.22
CA ILE A 34 -43.22 -44.95 17.71
C ILE A 34 -41.73 -44.68 17.53
N ALA A 35 -40.87 -45.65 17.87
CA ALA A 35 -39.43 -45.53 17.67
C ALA A 35 -39.05 -45.36 16.19
N ALA A 36 -39.68 -46.11 15.28
CA ALA A 36 -39.43 -46.01 13.84
C ALA A 36 -39.83 -44.64 13.27
N ILE A 37 -40.97 -44.08 13.72
CA ILE A 37 -41.42 -42.74 13.32
C ILE A 37 -40.43 -41.68 13.80
N ILE A 38 -40.03 -41.72 15.07
CA ILE A 38 -39.06 -40.77 15.62
C ILE A 38 -37.73 -40.86 14.88
N ALA A 39 -37.26 -42.08 14.60
CA ALA A 39 -36.02 -42.29 13.84
C ALA A 39 -36.10 -41.75 12.41
N ALA A 40 -37.20 -42.00 11.70
CA ALA A 40 -37.43 -41.49 10.35
C ALA A 40 -37.43 -39.95 10.31
N VAL A 41 -38.10 -39.32 11.29
CA VAL A 41 -38.17 -37.87 11.45
C VAL A 41 -36.79 -37.28 11.75
N ALA A 42 -36.07 -37.86 12.72
CA ALA A 42 -34.75 -37.40 13.11
C ALA A 42 -33.73 -37.52 11.97
N PHE A 43 -33.79 -38.61 11.20
CA PHE A 43 -32.94 -38.81 10.03
C PHE A 43 -33.27 -37.84 8.89
N GLY A 44 -34.55 -37.64 8.59
CA GLY A 44 -34.97 -36.65 7.59
C GLY A 44 -34.54 -35.23 7.99
N ALA A 45 -34.68 -34.88 9.27
CA ALA A 45 -34.27 -33.60 9.80
C ALA A 45 -32.76 -33.36 9.71
N SER A 46 -31.95 -34.36 10.04
CA SER A 46 -30.49 -34.25 9.95
C SER A 46 -30.02 -34.10 8.50
N MET A 47 -30.62 -34.83 7.56
CA MET A 47 -30.27 -34.75 6.14
C MET A 47 -30.54 -33.36 5.55
N VAL A 48 -31.70 -32.76 5.85
CA VAL A 48 -31.99 -31.40 5.37
C VAL A 48 -31.14 -30.36 6.11
N GLY A 49 -30.86 -30.56 7.40
CA GLY A 49 -29.93 -29.70 8.15
C GLY A 49 -28.54 -29.67 7.51
N LEU A 50 -28.02 -30.85 7.13
CA LEU A 50 -26.75 -30.98 6.39
C LEU A 50 -26.83 -30.30 5.02
N MET A 51 -27.93 -30.48 4.27
CA MET A 51 -28.10 -29.81 2.98
C MET A 51 -28.11 -28.28 3.14
N ALA A 52 -28.84 -27.74 4.12
CA ALA A 52 -28.91 -26.31 4.38
C ALA A 52 -27.53 -25.73 4.77
N LEU A 53 -26.74 -26.48 5.55
CA LEU A 53 -25.36 -26.15 5.86
C LEU A 53 -24.52 -26.06 4.58
N LEU A 54 -24.54 -27.10 3.75
CA LEU A 54 -23.80 -27.12 2.49
C LEU A 54 -24.16 -25.96 1.55
N LEU A 55 -25.46 -25.66 1.41
CA LEU A 55 -25.91 -24.53 0.59
C LEU A 55 -25.39 -23.19 1.10
N THR A 56 -25.31 -23.02 2.43
CA THR A 56 -24.76 -21.81 3.04
C THR A 56 -23.27 -21.69 2.74
N LEU A 57 -22.50 -22.77 2.90
CA LEU A 57 -21.08 -22.79 2.58
C LEU A 57 -20.82 -22.47 1.10
N VAL A 58 -21.58 -23.06 0.18
CA VAL A 58 -21.46 -22.75 -1.26
C VAL A 58 -21.74 -21.28 -1.54
N GLY A 59 -22.73 -20.69 -0.86
CA GLY A 59 -23.01 -19.25 -0.94
C GLY A 59 -21.82 -18.41 -0.49
N THR A 60 -21.26 -18.70 0.68
CA THR A 60 -20.11 -17.99 1.24
C THR A 60 -18.87 -18.10 0.37
N VAL A 61 -18.57 -19.29 -0.16
CA VAL A 61 -17.44 -19.47 -1.08
C VAL A 61 -17.63 -18.65 -2.34
N ARG A 62 -18.82 -18.64 -2.94
CA ARG A 62 -19.12 -17.83 -4.13
C ARG A 62 -18.94 -16.33 -3.87
N GLU A 63 -19.38 -15.85 -2.72
CA GLU A 63 -19.22 -14.45 -2.32
C GLU A 63 -17.75 -14.08 -2.09
N LEU A 64 -16.98 -14.98 -1.47
CA LEU A 64 -15.54 -14.82 -1.32
C LEU A 64 -14.83 -14.79 -2.67
N THR A 65 -15.14 -15.74 -3.57
CA THR A 65 -14.59 -15.77 -4.92
C THR A 65 -14.89 -14.47 -5.68
N ALA A 66 -16.13 -13.99 -5.66
CA ALA A 66 -16.50 -12.73 -6.30
C ALA A 66 -15.79 -11.52 -5.68
N THR A 67 -15.51 -11.55 -4.38
CA THR A 67 -14.77 -10.49 -3.70
C THR A 67 -13.30 -10.49 -4.10
N VAL A 68 -12.67 -11.67 -4.15
CA VAL A 68 -11.28 -11.83 -4.61
C VAL A 68 -11.16 -11.39 -6.07
N GLU A 69 -12.10 -11.78 -6.93
CA GLU A 69 -12.13 -11.37 -8.34
C GLU A 69 -12.19 -9.84 -8.49
N ARG A 70 -13.05 -9.16 -7.72
CA ARG A 70 -13.08 -7.69 -7.67
C ARG A 70 -11.77 -7.08 -7.19
N ILE A 71 -11.14 -7.64 -6.16
CA ILE A 71 -9.85 -7.15 -5.67
C ILE A 71 -8.78 -7.31 -6.75
N THR A 72 -8.74 -8.45 -7.43
CA THR A 72 -7.81 -8.70 -8.53
C THR A 72 -8.03 -7.73 -9.67
N ASP A 73 -9.28 -7.52 -10.11
CA ASP A 73 -9.64 -6.58 -11.18
C ASP A 73 -9.25 -5.13 -10.85
N GLN A 74 -9.31 -4.74 -9.57
CA GLN A 74 -8.90 -3.41 -9.13
C GLN A 74 -7.39 -3.29 -8.89
N THR A 75 -6.72 -4.35 -8.47
CA THR A 75 -5.29 -4.32 -8.10
C THR A 75 -4.38 -4.42 -9.31
N VAL A 76 -4.76 -5.20 -10.34
CA VAL A 76 -3.95 -5.36 -11.56
C VAL A 76 -3.71 -4.01 -12.28
N PRO A 77 -4.73 -3.15 -12.49
CA PRO A 77 -4.52 -1.80 -13.05
C PRO A 77 -3.64 -0.90 -12.18
N LEU A 78 -3.74 -1.00 -10.84
CA LEU A 78 -2.92 -0.20 -9.92
C LEU A 78 -1.44 -0.56 -10.02
N LEU A 79 -1.11 -1.84 -10.14
CA LEU A 79 0.28 -2.29 -10.36
C LEU A 79 0.82 -1.81 -11.72
N GLY A 80 -0.02 -1.80 -12.76
CA GLY A 80 0.30 -1.17 -14.05
C GLY A 80 0.59 0.32 -13.92
N GLY A 81 -0.25 1.06 -13.19
CA GLY A 81 -0.07 2.49 -12.93
C GLY A 81 1.17 2.82 -12.10
N ILE A 82 1.60 1.94 -11.19
CA ILE A 82 2.86 2.08 -10.46
C ILE A 82 4.06 1.94 -11.40
N ASN A 83 4.05 0.98 -12.33
CA ASN A 83 5.12 0.87 -13.33
C ASN A 83 5.23 2.13 -14.19
N GLU A 84 4.10 2.69 -14.64
CA GLU A 84 4.05 3.96 -15.37
C GLU A 84 4.61 5.13 -14.53
N THR A 85 4.23 5.20 -13.26
CA THR A 85 4.70 6.23 -12.32
C THR A 85 6.21 6.11 -12.08
N VAL A 86 6.72 4.90 -11.86
CA VAL A 86 8.15 4.63 -11.66
C VAL A 86 8.94 4.94 -12.95
N ALA A 87 8.40 4.62 -14.12
CA ALA A 87 9.00 5.00 -15.40
C ALA A 87 9.06 6.53 -15.57
N GLY A 88 8.00 7.24 -15.16
CA GLY A 88 7.96 8.70 -15.11
C GLY A 88 9.00 9.29 -14.15
N VAL A 89 9.09 8.75 -12.92
CA VAL A 89 10.10 9.17 -11.93
C VAL A 89 11.51 8.92 -12.44
N ASN A 90 11.79 7.78 -13.07
CA ASN A 90 13.11 7.50 -13.65
C ASN A 90 13.49 8.53 -14.72
N THR A 91 12.53 8.89 -15.59
CA THR A 91 12.73 9.93 -16.60
C THR A 91 13.05 11.28 -15.97
N GLU A 92 12.35 11.66 -14.89
CA GLU A 92 12.61 12.91 -14.18
C GLU A 92 13.93 12.87 -13.38
N LEU A 93 14.33 11.72 -12.84
CA LEU A 93 15.66 11.55 -12.23
C LEU A 93 16.78 11.75 -13.25
N ALA A 94 16.63 11.25 -14.48
CA ALA A 94 17.59 11.49 -15.56
C ALA A 94 17.67 12.99 -15.95
N ARG A 95 16.54 13.70 -15.92
CA ARG A 95 16.51 15.16 -16.11
C ARG A 95 17.17 15.91 -14.95
N LEU A 96 16.92 15.48 -13.72
CA LEU A 96 17.54 16.05 -12.52
C LEU A 96 19.07 15.91 -12.55
N ASP A 97 19.62 14.79 -13.04
CA ASP A 97 21.07 14.63 -13.21
C ASP A 97 21.65 15.70 -14.14
N THR A 98 20.94 16.01 -15.23
CA THR A 98 21.34 17.08 -16.16
C THR A 98 21.31 18.47 -15.50
N ILE A 99 20.32 18.72 -14.64
CA ILE A 99 20.22 19.98 -13.88
C ILE A 99 21.35 20.07 -12.85
N VAL A 100 21.63 18.98 -12.13
CA VAL A 100 22.74 18.90 -11.16
C VAL A 100 24.07 19.14 -11.86
N ALA A 101 24.32 18.51 -13.02
CA ALA A 101 25.52 18.76 -13.81
C ALA A 101 25.61 20.23 -14.25
N SER A 102 24.48 20.86 -14.59
CA SER A 102 24.43 22.28 -14.95
C SER A 102 24.71 23.18 -13.75
N ALA A 103 24.18 22.86 -12.58
CA ALA A 103 24.45 23.56 -11.32
C ALA A 103 25.92 23.44 -10.91
N GLN A 104 26.52 22.24 -11.04
CA GLN A 104 27.95 22.02 -10.80
C GLN A 104 28.82 22.88 -11.73
N ARG A 105 28.49 22.96 -13.02
CA ARG A 105 29.19 23.84 -13.97
C ARG A 105 29.07 25.31 -13.59
N ILE A 106 27.88 25.76 -13.18
CA ILE A 106 27.66 27.15 -12.73
C ILE A 106 28.46 27.44 -11.47
N SER A 107 28.48 26.52 -10.48
CA SER A 107 29.27 26.67 -9.25
C SER A 107 30.76 26.78 -9.56
N GLY A 108 31.32 25.86 -10.36
CA GLY A 108 32.73 25.91 -10.73
C GLY A 108 33.08 27.16 -11.55
N THR A 109 32.18 27.62 -12.42
CA THR A 109 32.37 28.88 -13.14
C THR A 109 32.37 30.08 -12.18
N ALA A 110 31.47 30.10 -11.19
CA ALA A 110 31.41 31.15 -10.18
C ALA A 110 32.66 31.17 -9.29
N GLU A 111 33.18 30.00 -8.90
CA GLU A 111 34.45 29.86 -8.17
C GLU A 111 35.62 30.42 -8.99
N ASN A 112 35.75 30.04 -10.25
CA ASN A 112 36.78 30.56 -11.15
C ASN A 112 36.67 32.09 -11.32
N ILE A 113 35.46 32.62 -11.49
CA ILE A 113 35.23 34.06 -11.58
C ILE A 113 35.61 34.76 -10.27
N ALA A 114 35.21 34.21 -9.13
CA ALA A 114 35.54 34.76 -7.81
C ALA A 114 37.05 34.76 -7.58
N GLU A 115 37.77 33.72 -7.98
CA GLU A 115 39.23 33.64 -7.91
C GLU A 115 39.91 34.67 -8.82
N VAL A 116 39.43 34.86 -10.05
CA VAL A 116 39.93 35.89 -10.97
C VAL A 116 39.70 37.28 -10.39
N VAL A 117 38.52 37.56 -9.84
CA VAL A 117 38.20 38.83 -9.17
C VAL A 117 39.09 39.03 -7.95
N HIS A 118 39.24 38.01 -7.10
CA HIS A 118 40.11 38.06 -5.93
C HIS A 118 41.55 38.38 -6.34
N THR A 119 42.08 37.71 -7.36
CA THR A 119 43.44 37.93 -7.87
C THR A 119 43.62 39.32 -8.50
N ALA A 120 42.62 39.79 -9.25
CA ALA A 120 42.62 41.11 -9.88
C ALA A 120 42.61 42.25 -8.85
N VAL A 121 41.99 42.04 -7.68
CA VAL A 121 41.90 43.04 -6.61
C VAL A 121 43.04 42.91 -5.60
N ALA A 122 43.43 41.69 -5.23
CA ALA A 122 44.48 41.42 -4.24
C ALA A 122 45.84 41.98 -4.67
N ASN A 123 46.24 41.77 -5.93
CA ASN A 123 47.55 42.22 -6.43
C ASN A 123 47.72 43.76 -6.39
N PRO A 124 46.76 44.58 -6.86
CA PRO A 124 46.79 46.03 -6.67
C PRO A 124 46.72 46.49 -5.22
N LEU A 125 45.89 45.87 -4.37
CA LEU A 125 45.78 46.22 -2.95
C LEU A 125 47.09 45.97 -2.20
N ILE A 126 47.72 44.81 -2.41
CA ILE A 126 49.03 44.49 -1.83
C ILE A 126 50.07 45.53 -2.28
N LYS A 127 50.08 45.90 -3.57
CA LYS A 127 50.97 46.96 -4.09
C LYS A 127 50.68 48.33 -3.45
N ALA A 128 49.41 48.70 -3.27
CA ALA A 128 49.03 49.97 -2.65
C ALA A 128 49.42 50.03 -1.15
N ILE A 129 49.20 48.94 -0.42
CA ILE A 129 49.58 48.83 1.00
C ILE A 129 51.11 48.86 1.13
N ALA A 130 51.83 48.11 0.30
CA ALA A 130 53.29 48.09 0.29
C ALA A 130 53.88 49.46 -0.11
N PHE A 131 53.25 50.19 -1.03
CA PHE A 131 53.67 51.54 -1.39
C PHE A 131 53.50 52.52 -0.22
N THR A 132 52.35 52.49 0.47
CA THR A 132 52.09 53.41 1.60
C THR A 132 52.94 53.09 2.84
N THR A 133 53.05 51.82 3.22
CA THR A 133 53.89 51.39 4.37
C THR A 133 55.38 51.41 4.04
N GLY A 134 55.77 50.98 2.83
CA GLY A 134 57.16 51.00 2.37
C GLY A 134 57.73 52.40 2.27
N THR A 135 56.94 53.38 1.81
CA THR A 135 57.35 54.79 1.80
C THR A 135 57.58 55.32 3.22
N GLY A 136 56.70 54.97 4.18
CA GLY A 136 56.87 55.36 5.58
C GLY A 136 58.10 54.70 6.26
N VAL A 137 58.37 53.43 5.97
CA VAL A 137 59.52 52.69 6.51
C VAL A 137 60.83 53.18 5.89
N ALA A 138 60.87 53.41 4.58
CA ALA A 138 62.05 53.96 3.89
C ALA A 138 62.41 55.36 4.41
N LEU A 139 61.41 56.22 4.65
CA LEU A 139 61.62 57.54 5.25
C LEU A 139 62.14 57.44 6.70
N ARG A 140 61.65 56.49 7.50
CA ARG A 140 62.13 56.26 8.88
C ARG A 140 63.54 55.66 8.91
N ALA A 141 63.86 54.73 8.00
CA ALA A 141 65.19 54.16 7.84
C ALA A 141 66.21 55.21 7.35
N ALA A 142 65.83 56.04 6.38
CA ALA A 142 66.65 57.15 5.91
C ALA A 142 66.92 58.19 7.01
N LYS A 143 65.96 58.41 7.92
CA LYS A 143 66.16 59.29 9.07
C LYS A 143 67.13 58.68 10.10
N LYS A 144 67.09 57.36 10.33
CA LYS A 144 67.97 56.65 11.27
C LYS A 144 69.43 56.52 10.79
N VAL A 145 69.69 56.65 9.50
CA VAL A 145 71.06 56.67 8.93
C VAL A 145 71.70 58.07 9.01
N ARG A 146 70.90 59.10 9.30
CA ARG A 146 71.34 60.51 9.35
C ARG A 146 71.59 61.04 10.76
N ASP A 147 71.40 60.20 11.77
CA ASP A 147 71.83 60.42 13.16
C ASP A 147 73.04 59.52 13.44
#